data_AF-A0A6A3WWI6-F1
#
_entry.id   AF-A0A6A3WWI6-F1
#
_cell.length_a   1.000
_cell.length_b   1.000
_cell.length_c   1.000
_cell.angle_alpha   90.00
_cell.angle_beta   90.00
_cell.angle_gamma   90.00
#
_symmetry.space_group_name_H-M   'P 1'
#
loop_
_entity.id
_entity.type
_entity.pdbx_description
1 polymer ?
#
loop_
_entity_poly.entity_id
_entity_poly.type
_entity_poly.pdbx_seq_one_letter_code
_entity_poly.pdbx_strand_id
1 'polypeptide(L)'
;MSSSGASAVPPSSAASSTGSSAAPWGEGHPAGSTSRPSRARGVSGERDSPLIDLTTSQEFDRESEGSSRASPPRPPSPHGDTTSDTAGTGQSDSAGQVSLASLEELIRQESQCRRQENGDLARLLSFAFTQPVPPVDRFQRRALLDAQSVTELTHVLRGQYSPLGSAQVIADLRQELGTLQTLQDDQARRLDSLATENAELQEKVKEANLERSLWEREAKKASPFLTSLRKALAKSEAALKLAQESQDRKIKLAFKHSDDHAQKVTKLEEEVVTLTKSLADRDHAYAELHAVATKHFEQLQESTRLLLDGDL
;
A
#
# COMPACT_ATOMS: atom_id res chain seq x y z
N MET A 1 -93.35 -15.41 26.38
CA MET A 1 -92.18 -16.05 25.77
C MET A 1 -92.23 -15.74 24.29
N SER A 2 -91.31 -14.89 23.86
CA SER A 2 -91.51 -13.93 22.78
C SER A 2 -90.89 -14.39 21.47
N SER A 3 -91.57 -14.02 20.38
CA SER A 3 -91.19 -14.26 19.00
C SER A 3 -90.63 -12.98 18.36
N SER A 4 -89.66 -13.20 17.48
CA SER A 4 -89.30 -12.43 16.28
C SER A 4 -88.69 -11.03 16.36
N GLY A 5 -87.49 -10.93 15.77
CA GLY A 5 -87.28 -10.14 14.55
C GLY A 5 -86.59 -8.79 14.75
N ALA A 6 -85.27 -8.74 14.51
CA ALA A 6 -84.55 -7.50 14.25
C ALA A 6 -83.54 -7.69 13.11
N SER A 7 -83.71 -6.86 12.09
CA SER A 7 -82.89 -6.67 10.90
C SER A 7 -81.96 -5.47 11.12
N ALA A 8 -80.69 -5.54 10.70
CA ALA A 8 -79.88 -4.35 10.38
C ALA A 8 -78.59 -4.71 9.62
N VAL A 9 -78.54 -4.29 8.35
CA VAL A 9 -77.36 -4.16 7.48
C VAL A 9 -76.72 -2.78 7.74
N PRO A 10 -75.39 -2.60 7.55
CA PRO A 10 -74.84 -1.29 7.23
C PRO A 10 -74.25 -1.23 5.79
N PRO A 11 -74.19 -0.03 5.18
CA PRO A 11 -74.07 0.14 3.73
C PRO A 11 -72.65 0.41 3.21
N SER A 12 -72.50 0.20 1.90
CA SER A 12 -71.39 0.62 1.04
C SER A 12 -71.33 2.14 0.87
N SER A 13 -70.12 2.70 0.91
CA SER A 13 -69.85 4.07 0.46
C SER A 13 -69.09 4.05 -0.87
N ALA A 14 -69.72 4.64 -1.88
CA ALA A 14 -69.09 5.08 -3.12
C ALA A 14 -68.64 6.54 -2.97
N ALA A 15 -67.50 6.89 -3.57
CA ALA A 15 -67.17 8.25 -3.93
C ALA A 15 -66.40 8.26 -5.26
N SER A 16 -66.85 9.13 -6.14
CA SER A 16 -66.62 9.23 -7.58
C SER A 16 -65.42 10.09 -7.96
N SER A 17 -64.91 9.81 -9.16
CA SER A 17 -63.90 10.56 -9.92
C SER A 17 -64.36 11.94 -10.41
N THR A 18 -63.40 12.86 -10.59
CA THR A 18 -63.26 13.93 -11.63
C THR A 18 -62.05 14.80 -11.19
N GLY A 19 -61.11 15.31 -11.98
CA GLY A 19 -60.76 15.30 -13.40
C GLY A 19 -59.69 16.38 -13.66
N SER A 20 -58.80 16.17 -14.65
CA SER A 20 -57.93 17.15 -15.37
C SER A 20 -56.80 17.90 -14.61
N SER A 21 -55.62 18.26 -15.16
CA SER A 21 -55.16 18.38 -16.56
C SER A 21 -53.62 18.48 -16.67
N ALA A 22 -53.11 18.12 -17.86
CA ALA A 22 -51.99 18.72 -18.64
C ALA A 22 -50.49 18.55 -18.26
N ALA A 23 -49.74 17.97 -19.22
CA ALA A 23 -48.29 18.01 -19.40
C ALA A 23 -47.82 19.35 -20.05
N PRO A 24 -46.50 19.68 -20.14
CA PRO A 24 -45.67 19.18 -21.27
C PRO A 24 -44.13 19.04 -21.07
N TRP A 25 -43.54 18.11 -21.84
CA TRP A 25 -42.26 18.17 -22.60
C TRP A 25 -40.87 18.18 -21.89
N GLY A 26 -39.93 17.40 -22.46
CA GLY A 26 -38.49 17.56 -22.22
C GLY A 26 -37.63 16.32 -22.51
N GLU A 27 -37.27 16.13 -23.78
CA GLU A 27 -36.38 15.11 -24.33
C GLU A 27 -34.90 15.44 -24.00
N GLY A 28 -34.07 14.43 -23.65
CA GLY A 28 -32.64 14.64 -23.36
C GLY A 28 -31.85 13.36 -23.12
N HIS A 29 -31.00 13.00 -24.09
CA HIS A 29 -30.06 11.87 -24.13
C HIS A 29 -29.11 11.73 -22.91
N PRO A 30 -28.46 10.56 -22.75
CA PRO A 30 -27.05 10.54 -22.37
C PRO A 30 -26.16 9.97 -23.48
N ALA A 31 -25.18 10.78 -23.87
CA ALA A 31 -24.08 10.45 -24.75
C ALA A 31 -22.94 9.74 -23.98
N GLY A 32 -22.12 8.98 -24.71
CA GLY A 32 -20.68 8.87 -24.39
C GLY A 32 -20.17 7.53 -23.88
N SER A 33 -20.16 6.51 -24.74
CA SER A 33 -19.17 5.43 -24.65
C SER A 33 -17.97 5.79 -25.53
N THR A 34 -16.79 5.99 -24.93
CA THR A 34 -15.49 5.95 -25.62
C THR A 34 -14.45 5.34 -24.67
N SER A 35 -14.03 4.11 -24.93
CA SER A 35 -12.74 3.78 -25.57
C SER A 35 -11.54 3.85 -24.61
N ARG A 36 -11.16 2.67 -24.08
CA ARG A 36 -9.90 2.41 -23.38
C ARG A 36 -8.92 1.78 -24.38
N PRO A 37 -7.71 2.33 -24.60
CA PRO A 37 -6.69 1.63 -25.38
C PRO A 37 -5.77 0.77 -24.49
N SER A 38 -5.25 -0.27 -25.12
CA SER A 38 -4.31 -1.27 -24.62
C SER A 38 -2.84 -0.88 -24.82
N ARG A 39 -1.94 -1.62 -24.14
CA ARG A 39 -0.45 -1.77 -24.23
C ARG A 39 0.37 -1.01 -23.16
N ALA A 40 1.49 -1.51 -22.65
CA ALA A 40 2.14 -2.83 -22.65
C ALA A 40 3.32 -2.85 -21.64
N ARG A 41 3.56 -4.02 -21.05
CA ARG A 41 4.83 -4.73 -20.73
C ARG A 41 6.16 -3.93 -20.53
N GLY A 42 6.79 -4.14 -19.37
CA GLY A 42 8.24 -3.94 -19.14
C GLY A 42 8.71 -4.61 -17.84
N VAL A 43 9.79 -5.38 -17.91
CA VAL A 43 10.41 -6.22 -16.84
C VAL A 43 11.71 -5.58 -16.36
N SER A 44 12.09 -5.92 -15.11
CA SER A 44 13.42 -5.86 -14.44
C SER A 44 13.89 -4.53 -13.82
N GLY A 45 14.39 -4.64 -12.60
CA GLY A 45 15.00 -3.56 -11.83
C GLY A 45 15.24 -3.93 -10.37
N GLU A 46 16.01 -4.99 -10.15
CA GLU A 46 16.69 -5.33 -8.89
C GLU A 46 17.44 -4.11 -8.34
N ARG A 47 17.19 -3.76 -7.07
CA ARG A 47 18.13 -3.03 -6.20
C ARG A 47 17.60 -2.98 -4.77
N ASP A 48 18.34 -3.69 -3.93
CA ASP A 48 18.29 -3.70 -2.48
C ASP A 48 18.27 -2.29 -1.89
N SER A 49 17.35 -2.06 -0.95
CA SER A 49 17.36 -0.92 -0.04
C SER A 49 17.76 -1.42 1.35
N PRO A 50 18.97 -1.14 1.87
CA PRO A 50 19.23 -1.38 3.28
C PRO A 50 18.63 -0.24 4.10
N LEU A 51 17.61 -0.62 4.85
CA LEU A 51 17.07 0.07 6.02
C LEU A 51 18.22 0.32 7.00
N ILE A 52 18.60 1.57 7.24
CA ILE A 52 19.59 1.92 8.27
C ILE A 52 18.87 1.94 9.61
N ASP A 53 19.16 0.92 10.42
CA ASP A 53 18.74 0.80 11.81
C ASP A 53 19.85 1.42 12.70
N LEU A 54 19.50 2.51 13.39
CA LEU A 54 20.41 3.28 14.25
C LEU A 54 20.34 2.76 15.68
N THR A 55 20.84 1.56 15.95
CA THR A 55 21.23 1.16 17.31
C THR A 55 22.45 0.24 17.27
N THR A 56 23.61 0.73 17.73
CA THR A 56 24.60 0.01 18.55
C THR A 56 25.85 0.87 18.72
N SER A 57 26.15 1.22 19.97
CA SER A 57 27.45 1.72 20.41
C SER A 57 28.44 0.55 20.43
N GLN A 58 29.64 0.72 19.87
CA GLN A 58 30.76 -0.17 20.20
C GLN A 58 32.11 0.58 20.14
N GLU A 59 32.59 0.84 21.35
CA GLU A 59 33.96 1.13 21.77
C GLU A 59 34.91 0.00 21.34
N PHE A 60 36.12 0.31 20.86
CA PHE A 60 37.36 -0.44 21.18
C PHE A 60 38.61 0.33 20.72
N ASP A 61 39.31 0.81 21.73
CA ASP A 61 40.75 0.72 22.02
C ASP A 61 41.86 1.07 21.02
N ARG A 62 42.71 1.95 21.57
CA ARG A 62 44.07 2.26 21.16
C ARG A 62 45.00 1.10 21.50
N GLU A 63 45.77 0.66 20.51
CA GLU A 63 47.05 -0.01 20.75
C GLU A 63 48.20 0.91 20.35
N SER A 64 49.17 0.94 21.24
CA SER A 64 50.39 1.74 21.24
C SER A 64 51.53 0.75 21.17
N GLU A 65 52.48 0.90 20.25
CA GLU A 65 53.86 0.41 20.43
C GLU A 65 54.78 0.86 19.29
N GLY A 66 56.07 1.09 19.62
CA GLY A 66 57.13 1.25 18.62
C GLY A 66 58.15 2.34 18.89
N SER A 67 58.81 2.29 20.05
CA SER A 67 59.97 3.12 20.39
C SER A 67 61.27 2.57 19.80
N SER A 68 62.06 3.47 19.20
CA SER A 68 63.53 3.54 19.23
C SER A 68 64.40 2.73 18.24
N ARG A 69 65.25 3.54 17.54
CA ARG A 69 66.72 3.43 17.42
C ARG A 69 67.29 2.91 16.10
N ALA A 70 67.93 3.82 15.34
CA ALA A 70 69.28 3.61 14.83
C ALA A 70 69.93 4.97 14.45
N SER A 71 71.21 5.08 14.80
CA SER A 71 72.08 6.25 14.90
C SER A 71 72.39 6.97 13.57
N PRO A 72 72.88 8.23 13.63
CA PRO A 72 73.42 8.93 12.45
C PRO A 72 74.77 8.34 12.02
N PRO A 73 75.10 8.33 10.72
CA PRO A 73 76.48 8.27 10.27
C PRO A 73 77.17 9.64 10.49
N ARG A 74 78.39 9.59 11.00
CA ARG A 74 79.38 10.69 11.13
C ARG A 74 80.49 10.43 10.10
N PRO A 75 81.44 11.36 9.89
CA PRO A 75 81.41 12.65 9.20
C PRO A 75 82.06 12.55 7.79
N PRO A 76 82.45 13.68 7.15
CA PRO A 76 83.90 13.91 7.08
C PRO A 76 84.33 15.19 7.78
N SER A 77 85.41 15.03 8.51
CA SER A 77 86.35 16.01 9.03
C SER A 77 87.72 15.58 8.48
N PRO A 78 88.86 16.24 8.74
CA PRO A 78 89.26 17.65 8.82
C PRO A 78 90.58 17.87 7.98
N HIS A 79 91.38 18.89 8.32
CA HIS A 79 92.79 19.18 7.92
C HIS A 79 92.99 20.18 6.78
N GLY A 80 94.02 21.03 6.79
CA GLY A 80 95.18 21.20 7.67
C GLY A 80 96.01 22.36 7.10
N ASP A 81 96.50 23.24 7.96
CA ASP A 81 97.93 23.39 8.31
C ASP A 81 98.82 24.06 7.25
N THR A 82 99.30 25.25 7.65
CA THR A 82 100.62 25.84 7.41
C THR A 82 101.44 25.39 6.20
N THR A 83 101.76 26.32 5.30
CA THR A 83 103.14 26.42 4.77
C THR A 83 103.56 27.89 4.69
N SER A 84 104.68 28.15 5.36
CA SER A 84 105.42 29.39 5.39
C SER A 84 106.26 29.55 4.12
N ASP A 85 106.64 30.81 3.85
CA ASP A 85 107.97 31.24 3.39
C ASP A 85 108.39 30.98 1.92
N THR A 86 109.02 31.88 1.16
CA THR A 86 109.55 33.24 1.37
C THR A 86 109.95 33.84 0.01
N ALA A 87 109.97 35.19 -0.05
CA ALA A 87 110.72 36.09 -0.95
C ALA A 87 110.28 36.21 -2.41
N GLY A 88 110.20 37.40 -3.01
CA GLY A 88 110.53 38.79 -2.63
C GLY A 88 110.03 39.65 -3.80
N THR A 89 109.75 40.95 -3.72
CA THR A 89 110.44 42.05 -3.05
C THR A 89 109.58 43.30 -3.31
N GLY A 90 109.35 44.16 -2.32
CA GLY A 90 108.90 45.53 -2.59
C GLY A 90 108.06 46.25 -1.52
N GLN A 91 108.72 46.69 -0.44
CA GLN A 91 108.42 47.90 0.35
C GLN A 91 107.17 47.94 1.28
N SER A 92 107.44 47.57 2.54
CA SER A 92 107.15 48.28 3.81
C SER A 92 105.77 48.91 4.13
N ASP A 93 105.13 48.27 5.11
CA ASP A 93 104.54 48.87 6.33
C ASP A 93 103.41 49.92 6.21
N SER A 94 102.16 49.44 6.35
CA SER A 94 101.11 50.24 7.01
C SER A 94 100.06 49.32 7.64
N ALA A 95 100.34 48.85 8.85
CA ALA A 95 99.29 48.47 9.78
C ALA A 95 98.52 49.74 10.12
N GLY A 96 97.44 50.00 9.38
CA GLY A 96 96.55 51.13 9.62
C GLY A 96 96.03 51.06 11.05
N GLN A 97 96.52 51.94 11.92
CA GLN A 97 96.07 52.04 13.29
C GLN A 97 94.56 52.31 13.26
N VAL A 98 93.76 51.36 13.74
CA VAL A 98 92.35 51.60 14.03
C VAL A 98 92.33 52.62 15.16
N SER A 99 92.09 53.88 14.81
CA SER A 99 91.89 54.94 15.79
C SER A 99 90.76 54.52 16.72
N LEU A 100 90.96 54.71 18.03
CA LEU A 100 89.91 54.49 19.03
C LEU A 100 88.59 55.15 18.63
N ALA A 101 88.66 56.31 17.97
CA ALA A 101 87.48 57.03 17.48
C ALA A 101 86.70 56.27 16.37
N SER A 102 87.38 55.55 15.46
CA SER A 102 86.71 54.77 14.41
C SER A 102 86.05 53.51 14.97
N LEU A 103 86.65 52.89 15.99
CA LEU A 103 86.05 51.76 16.68
C LEU A 103 84.84 52.21 17.52
N GLU A 104 84.95 53.35 18.19
CA GLU A 104 83.87 53.94 18.97
C GLU A 104 82.67 54.32 18.08
N GLU A 105 82.92 54.89 16.90
CA GLU A 105 81.87 55.23 15.93
C GLU A 105 81.19 53.99 15.34
N LEU A 106 81.94 52.92 15.04
CA LEU A 106 81.38 51.66 14.57
C LEU A 106 80.50 51.00 15.65
N ILE A 107 80.95 50.96 16.91
CA ILE A 107 80.16 50.45 18.03
C ILE A 107 78.90 51.29 18.22
N ARG A 108 79.01 52.62 18.10
CA ARG A 108 77.87 53.54 18.17
C ARG A 108 76.86 53.24 17.07
N GLN A 109 77.30 53.09 15.82
CA GLN A 109 76.45 52.81 14.67
C GLN A 109 75.80 51.43 14.77
N GLU A 110 76.55 50.40 15.16
CA GLU A 110 76.02 49.06 15.37
C GLU A 110 74.98 49.05 16.51
N SER A 111 75.23 49.78 17.60
CA SER A 111 74.26 49.94 18.69
C SER A 111 72.98 50.66 18.26
N GLN A 112 73.05 51.54 17.25
CA GLN A 112 71.90 52.22 16.68
C GLN A 112 71.13 51.31 15.73
N CYS A 113 71.82 50.55 14.86
CA CYS A 113 71.19 49.52 14.03
C CYS A 113 70.46 48.48 14.88
N ARG A 114 71.11 47.92 15.91
CA ARG A 114 70.47 46.95 16.81
C ARG A 114 69.30 47.56 17.57
N ARG A 115 69.36 48.83 17.97
CA ARG A 115 68.22 49.51 18.62
C ARG A 115 67.05 49.69 17.66
N GLN A 116 67.32 50.03 16.41
CA GLN A 116 66.29 50.16 15.38
C GLN A 116 65.63 48.80 15.09
N GLU A 117 66.44 47.75 14.89
CA GLU A 117 65.97 46.37 14.68
C GLU A 117 65.15 45.86 15.86
N ASN A 118 65.62 46.09 17.10
CA ASN A 118 64.85 45.73 18.29
C ASN A 118 63.55 46.52 18.39
N GLY A 119 63.53 47.79 17.96
CA GLY A 119 62.32 48.60 17.90
C GLY A 119 61.32 48.10 16.85
N ASP A 120 61.79 47.67 15.69
CA ASP A 120 60.97 47.07 14.64
C ASP A 120 60.45 45.69 15.03
N LEU A 121 61.29 44.87 15.68
CA LEU A 121 60.88 43.59 16.25
C LEU A 121 59.82 43.78 17.34
N ALA A 122 60.00 44.74 18.24
CA ALA A 122 59.01 45.06 19.27
C ALA A 122 57.66 45.48 18.65
N ARG A 123 57.69 46.32 17.60
CA ARG A 123 56.48 46.69 16.85
C ARG A 123 55.80 45.48 16.21
N LEU A 124 56.57 44.57 15.60
CA LEU A 124 56.05 43.35 14.98
C LEU A 124 55.43 42.40 16.02
N LEU A 125 56.12 42.19 17.15
CA LEU A 125 55.62 41.35 18.24
C LEU A 125 54.36 41.97 18.86
N SER A 126 54.32 43.29 19.11
CA SER A 126 53.11 43.97 19.56
C SER A 126 51.94 43.79 18.59
N PHE A 127 52.17 43.87 17.27
CA PHE A 127 51.14 43.62 16.27
C PHE A 127 50.63 42.16 16.31
N ALA A 128 51.54 41.19 16.34
CA ALA A 128 51.18 39.77 16.38
C ALA A 128 50.43 39.35 17.66
N PHE A 129 50.78 39.93 18.81
CA PHE A 129 50.19 39.55 20.09
C PHE A 129 48.92 40.33 20.48
N THR A 130 48.69 41.52 19.93
CA THR A 130 47.48 42.31 20.23
C THR A 130 46.32 42.06 19.26
N GLN A 131 46.59 41.49 18.08
CA GLN A 131 45.55 41.02 17.14
C GLN A 131 45.82 39.59 16.64
N PRO A 132 45.81 38.57 17.51
CA PRO A 132 46.04 37.20 17.07
C PRO A 132 44.80 36.67 16.35
N VAL A 133 44.81 36.69 15.01
CA VAL A 133 43.91 35.84 14.21
C VAL A 133 44.79 34.76 13.60
N PRO A 134 44.57 33.47 13.92
CA PRO A 134 45.39 32.40 13.36
C PRO A 134 45.25 32.37 11.83
N PRO A 135 46.32 32.08 11.08
CA PRO A 135 46.29 32.00 9.62
C PRO A 135 45.27 30.94 9.18
N VAL A 136 44.25 31.40 8.47
CA VAL A 136 43.10 30.59 8.01
C VAL A 136 43.54 29.53 7.01
N ASP A 137 44.61 29.77 6.24
CA ASP A 137 45.07 28.90 5.16
C ASP A 137 46.42 28.19 5.44
N ARG A 138 46.56 26.95 4.95
CA ARG A 138 47.76 26.11 5.06
C ARG A 138 48.94 26.70 4.29
N PHE A 139 48.70 27.31 3.13
CA PHE A 139 49.74 27.97 2.33
C PHE A 139 50.31 29.20 3.05
N GLN A 140 49.47 29.94 3.77
CA GLN A 140 49.90 31.09 4.57
C GLN A 140 50.69 30.67 5.81
N ARG A 141 50.30 29.57 6.48
CA ARG A 141 51.12 28.95 7.54
C ARG A 141 52.51 28.58 7.05
N ARG A 142 52.61 28.05 5.83
CA ARG A 142 53.89 27.69 5.22
C ARG A 142 54.73 28.92 4.87
N ALA A 143 54.14 29.96 4.30
CA ALA A 143 54.84 31.21 3.98
C ALA A 143 55.35 31.96 5.22
N LEU A 144 54.65 31.88 6.36
CA LEU A 144 55.14 32.42 7.63
C LEU A 144 56.36 31.67 8.17
N LEU A 145 56.38 30.34 7.99
CA LEU A 145 57.48 29.48 8.45
C LEU A 145 58.70 29.54 7.52
N ASP A 146 58.49 29.80 6.23
CA ASP A 146 59.55 29.87 5.21
C ASP A 146 60.12 31.29 5.03
N ALA A 147 59.57 32.31 5.70
CA ALA A 147 60.05 33.69 5.61
C ALA A 147 61.45 33.85 6.22
N GLN A 148 62.38 34.41 5.45
CA GLN A 148 63.78 34.58 5.86
C GLN A 148 64.08 36.01 6.33
N SER A 149 63.10 36.91 6.25
CA SER A 149 63.26 38.32 6.64
C SER A 149 61.99 38.89 7.28
N VAL A 150 62.20 39.93 8.10
CA VAL A 150 61.13 40.70 8.75
C VAL A 150 60.20 41.35 7.72
N THR A 151 60.72 41.73 6.55
CA THR A 151 59.95 42.32 5.45
C THR A 151 59.01 41.31 4.79
N GLU A 152 59.46 40.07 4.58
CA GLU A 152 58.61 38.98 4.07
C GLU A 152 57.52 38.60 5.06
N LEU A 153 57.88 38.46 6.35
CA LEU A 153 56.90 38.25 7.43
C LEU A 153 55.84 39.35 7.44
N THR A 154 56.25 40.61 7.30
CA THR A 154 55.34 41.76 7.28
C THR A 154 54.40 41.72 6.07
N HIS A 155 54.86 41.27 4.90
CA HIS A 155 54.03 41.16 3.70
C HIS A 155 52.99 40.04 3.82
N VAL A 156 53.40 38.87 4.32
CA VAL A 156 52.50 37.73 4.56
C VAL A 156 51.43 38.07 5.59
N LEU A 157 51.81 38.77 6.67
CA LEU A 157 50.84 39.25 7.66
C LEU A 157 49.93 40.34 7.09
N ARG A 158 50.44 41.31 6.33
CA ARG A 158 49.61 42.36 5.69
C ARG A 158 48.54 41.79 4.75
N GLY A 159 48.82 40.69 4.06
CA GLY A 159 47.83 39.97 3.25
C GLY A 159 46.68 39.38 4.08
N GLN A 160 46.95 38.92 5.31
CA GLN A 160 45.94 38.37 6.22
C GLN A 160 45.05 39.43 6.86
N TYR A 161 45.55 40.66 6.98
CA TYR A 161 44.82 41.80 7.54
C TYR A 161 44.46 42.84 6.46
N SER A 162 44.33 42.46 5.19
CA SER A 162 43.57 43.32 4.26
C SER A 162 42.17 43.45 4.86
N PRO A 163 41.80 44.61 5.42
CA PRO A 163 40.53 44.71 6.12
C PRO A 163 39.49 44.49 5.04
N LEU A 164 38.76 43.38 5.10
CA LEU A 164 37.47 43.36 4.42
C LEU A 164 36.75 44.56 5.01
N GLY A 165 36.53 45.59 4.19
CA GLY A 165 36.09 46.88 4.70
C GLY A 165 34.87 46.65 5.59
N SER A 166 34.84 47.24 6.78
CA SER A 166 33.75 47.03 7.74
C SER A 166 32.37 47.19 7.10
N ALA A 167 32.27 48.05 6.09
CA ALA A 167 31.09 48.23 5.24
C ALA A 167 30.66 46.95 4.49
N GLN A 168 31.58 46.14 3.97
CA GLN A 168 31.27 44.88 3.26
C GLN A 168 30.70 43.83 4.23
N VAL A 169 31.35 43.62 5.39
CA VAL A 169 30.84 42.69 6.42
C VAL A 169 29.46 43.11 6.91
N ILE A 170 29.24 44.42 7.10
CA ILE A 170 27.92 44.97 7.46
C ILE A 170 26.89 44.74 6.34
N ALA A 171 27.28 44.85 5.07
CA ALA A 171 26.39 44.58 3.95
C ALA A 171 26.00 43.10 3.86
N ASP A 172 26.97 42.19 4.03
CA ASP A 172 26.75 40.74 3.99
C ASP A 172 25.84 40.29 5.15
N LEU A 173 26.09 40.76 6.38
CA LEU A 173 25.22 40.46 7.52
C LEU A 173 23.80 40.99 7.35
N ARG A 174 23.62 42.15 6.72
CA ARG A 174 22.29 42.69 6.40
C ARG A 174 21.58 41.82 5.36
N GLN A 175 22.31 41.34 4.37
CA GLN A 175 21.78 40.41 3.38
C GLN A 175 21.37 39.08 4.04
N GLU A 176 22.24 38.49 4.86
CA GLU A 176 21.93 37.27 5.60
C GLU A 176 20.72 37.45 6.53
N LEU A 177 20.65 38.56 7.28
CA LEU A 177 19.49 38.89 8.10
C LEU A 177 18.21 38.98 7.26
N GLY A 178 18.28 39.60 6.08
CA GLY A 178 17.16 39.64 5.15
C GLY A 178 16.73 38.24 4.69
N THR A 179 17.68 37.37 4.34
CA THR A 179 17.35 35.98 3.95
C THR A 179 16.73 35.19 5.11
N LEU A 180 17.25 35.35 6.33
CA LEU A 180 16.70 34.70 7.52
C LEU A 180 15.29 35.19 7.84
N GLN A 181 15.01 36.48 7.69
CA GLN A 181 13.66 37.04 7.84
C GLN A 181 12.69 36.42 6.82
N THR A 182 13.08 36.35 5.54
CA THR A 182 12.22 35.73 4.52
C THR A 182 11.96 34.25 4.81
N LEU A 183 12.96 33.50 5.28
CA LEU A 183 12.81 32.09 5.64
C LEU A 183 11.89 31.93 6.86
N GLN A 184 12.00 32.82 7.84
CA GLN A 184 11.14 32.84 9.02
C GLN A 184 9.69 33.11 8.65
N ASP A 185 9.44 34.09 7.77
CA ASP A 185 8.09 34.40 7.28
C ASP A 185 7.50 33.24 6.46
N ASP A 186 8.32 32.58 5.64
CA ASP A 186 7.92 31.36 4.92
C ASP A 186 7.55 30.22 5.87
N GLN A 187 8.35 30.02 6.92
CA GLN A 187 8.06 29.01 7.93
C GLN A 187 6.75 29.32 8.67
N ALA A 188 6.51 30.58 9.03
CA ALA A 188 5.25 30.99 9.65
C ALA A 188 4.04 30.70 8.74
N ARG A 189 4.12 31.07 7.45
CA ARG A 189 3.06 30.78 6.47
C ARG A 189 2.79 29.28 6.31
N ARG A 190 3.84 28.44 6.33
CA ARG A 190 3.68 26.98 6.29
C ARG A 190 3.03 26.42 7.55
N LEU A 191 3.37 26.95 8.73
CA LEU A 191 2.74 26.56 9.98
C LEU A 191 1.25 26.94 10.00
N ASP A 192 0.91 28.14 9.54
CA ASP A 192 -0.49 28.57 9.42
C ASP A 192 -1.27 27.68 8.43
N SER A 193 -0.67 27.35 7.28
CA SER A 193 -1.27 26.44 6.30
C SER A 193 -1.52 25.04 6.91
N LEU A 194 -0.53 24.48 7.61
CA LEU A 194 -0.68 23.20 8.30
C LEU A 194 -1.72 23.25 9.42
N ALA A 195 -1.83 24.38 10.12
CA ALA A 195 -2.86 24.57 11.15
C ALA A 195 -4.27 24.56 10.53
N THR A 196 -4.45 25.21 9.37
CA THR A 196 -5.74 25.19 8.66
C THR A 196 -6.09 23.80 8.14
N GLU A 197 -5.12 23.08 7.55
CA GLU A 197 -5.33 21.70 7.08
C GLU A 197 -5.66 20.77 8.25
N ASN A 198 -4.98 20.91 9.38
CA ASN A 198 -5.27 20.11 10.58
C ASN A 198 -6.68 20.38 11.11
N ALA A 199 -7.13 21.64 11.12
CA ALA A 199 -8.50 21.97 11.49
C ALA A 199 -9.54 21.35 10.53
N GLU A 200 -9.28 21.40 9.22
CA GLU A 200 -10.14 20.77 8.22
C GLU A 200 -10.19 19.24 8.37
N LEU A 201 -9.04 18.60 8.57
CA LEU A 201 -8.96 17.16 8.81
C LEU A 201 -9.68 16.75 10.09
N GLN A 202 -9.60 17.55 11.16
CA GLN A 202 -10.34 17.30 12.39
C GLN A 202 -11.85 17.34 12.16
N GLU A 203 -12.36 18.29 11.38
CA GLU A 203 -13.79 18.31 11.00
C GLU A 203 -14.16 17.08 10.17
N LYS A 204 -13.39 16.72 9.14
CA LYS A 204 -13.64 15.51 8.34
C LYS A 204 -13.65 14.24 9.18
N VAL A 205 -12.78 14.15 10.19
CA VAL A 205 -12.77 13.03 11.15
C VAL A 205 -14.04 13.01 12.00
N LYS A 206 -14.55 14.17 12.44
CA LYS A 206 -15.82 14.24 13.18
C LYS A 206 -16.99 13.80 12.29
N GLU A 207 -17.06 14.29 11.05
CA GLU A 207 -18.08 13.91 10.07
C GLU A 207 -18.07 12.40 9.80
N ALA A 208 -16.91 11.83 9.48
CA ALA A 208 -16.77 10.39 9.25
C ALA A 208 -17.16 9.54 10.47
N ASN A 209 -16.88 10.03 11.69
CA ASN A 209 -17.31 9.35 12.92
C ASN A 209 -18.83 9.42 13.12
N LEU A 210 -19.47 10.53 12.75
CA LEU A 210 -20.94 10.63 12.77
C LEU A 210 -21.56 9.66 11.77
N GLU A 211 -21.06 9.60 10.53
CA GLU A 211 -21.52 8.66 9.51
C GLU A 211 -21.34 7.21 9.97
N ARG A 212 -20.18 6.85 10.51
CA ARG A 212 -19.93 5.53 11.11
C ARG A 212 -20.97 5.20 12.17
N SER A 213 -21.29 6.14 13.05
CA SER A 213 -22.27 5.95 14.12
C SER A 213 -23.70 5.76 13.57
N LEU A 214 -24.05 6.43 12.47
CA LEU A 214 -25.31 6.23 11.77
C LEU A 214 -25.39 4.81 11.18
N TRP A 215 -24.35 4.39 10.45
CA TRP A 215 -24.29 3.05 9.86
C TRP A 215 -24.29 1.95 10.91
N GLU A 216 -23.59 2.13 12.04
CA GLU A 216 -23.62 1.17 13.13
C GLU A 216 -25.01 1.04 13.77
N ARG A 217 -25.74 2.16 13.91
CA ARG A 217 -27.12 2.14 14.38
C ARG A 217 -28.04 1.42 13.41
N GLU A 218 -27.89 1.66 12.10
CA GLU A 218 -28.70 1.01 11.09
C GLU A 218 -28.41 -0.51 11.02
N ALA A 219 -27.15 -0.91 11.12
CA ALA A 219 -26.76 -2.31 11.25
C ALA A 219 -27.38 -2.98 12.49
N LYS A 220 -27.39 -2.28 13.64
CA LYS A 220 -28.05 -2.76 14.87
C LYS A 220 -29.55 -2.92 14.69
N LYS A 221 -30.23 -2.02 13.98
CA LYS A 221 -31.66 -2.15 13.65
C LYS A 221 -31.92 -3.32 12.70
N ALA A 222 -31.06 -3.53 11.70
CA ALA A 222 -31.21 -4.60 10.70
C ALA A 222 -30.97 -6.01 11.28
N SER A 223 -30.08 -6.12 12.28
CA SER A 223 -29.73 -7.39 12.93
C SER A 223 -30.93 -8.26 13.36
N PRO A 224 -31.90 -7.76 14.17
CA PRO A 224 -33.07 -8.54 14.56
C PRO A 224 -33.98 -8.95 13.39
N PHE A 225 -34.06 -8.15 12.32
CA PHE A 225 -34.81 -8.55 11.12
C PHE A 225 -34.16 -9.73 10.43
N LEU A 226 -32.83 -9.71 10.29
CA LEU A 226 -32.08 -10.82 9.69
C LEU A 226 -32.17 -12.10 10.54
N THR A 227 -32.14 -11.99 11.87
CA THR A 227 -32.32 -13.16 12.74
C THR A 227 -33.75 -13.72 12.66
N SER A 228 -34.76 -12.86 12.62
CA SER A 228 -36.16 -13.26 12.43
C SER A 228 -36.38 -13.95 11.08
N LEU A 229 -35.81 -13.39 10.01
CA LEU A 229 -35.87 -13.97 8.67
C LEU A 229 -35.23 -15.35 8.63
N ARG A 230 -34.03 -15.52 9.21
CA ARG A 230 -33.38 -16.83 9.30
C ARG A 230 -34.24 -17.85 10.05
N LYS A 231 -34.91 -17.43 11.13
CA LYS A 231 -35.82 -18.30 11.89
C LYS A 231 -37.07 -18.67 11.09
N ALA A 232 -37.64 -17.73 10.34
CA ALA A 232 -38.78 -17.97 9.46
C ALA A 232 -38.41 -18.94 8.33
N LEU A 233 -37.24 -18.75 7.73
CA LEU A 233 -36.70 -19.63 6.69
C LEU A 233 -36.55 -21.06 7.22
N ALA A 234 -35.88 -21.25 8.36
CA ALA A 234 -35.72 -22.57 8.97
C ALA A 234 -37.07 -23.25 9.27
N LYS A 235 -38.08 -22.51 9.74
CA LYS A 235 -39.44 -23.02 9.93
C LYS A 235 -40.09 -23.45 8.62
N SER A 236 -39.96 -22.63 7.57
CA SER A 236 -40.54 -22.93 6.26
C SER A 236 -39.88 -24.13 5.60
N GLU A 237 -38.55 -24.29 5.74
CA GLU A 237 -37.82 -25.46 5.25
C GLU A 237 -38.27 -26.74 5.96
N ALA A 238 -38.44 -26.69 7.29
CA ALA A 238 -38.95 -27.82 8.05
C ALA A 238 -40.39 -28.20 7.64
N ALA A 239 -41.27 -27.20 7.45
CA ALA A 239 -42.63 -27.41 6.98
C ALA A 239 -42.67 -28.02 5.57
N LEU A 240 -41.79 -27.56 4.67
CA LEU A 240 -41.68 -28.09 3.32
C LEU A 240 -41.23 -29.55 3.32
N LYS A 241 -40.24 -29.92 4.15
CA LYS A 241 -39.81 -31.32 4.31
C LYS A 241 -40.97 -32.21 4.78
N LEU A 242 -41.72 -31.78 5.80
CA LEU A 242 -42.88 -32.55 6.29
C LEU A 242 -43.98 -32.69 5.23
N ALA A 243 -44.25 -31.63 4.46
CA ALA A 243 -45.22 -31.68 3.37
C ALA A 243 -44.77 -32.64 2.26
N GLN A 244 -43.48 -32.62 1.91
CA GLN A 244 -42.88 -33.53 0.94
C GLN A 244 -43.01 -34.99 1.40
N GLU A 245 -42.61 -35.30 2.64
CA GLU A 245 -42.75 -36.66 3.19
C GLU A 245 -44.21 -37.14 3.21
N SER A 246 -45.15 -36.24 3.50
CA SER A 246 -46.58 -36.54 3.47
C SER A 246 -47.05 -36.91 2.05
N GLN A 247 -46.60 -36.16 1.03
CA GLN A 247 -46.90 -36.50 -0.37
C GLN A 247 -46.24 -37.81 -0.79
N ASP A 248 -44.98 -38.05 -0.43
CA ASP A 248 -44.28 -39.30 -0.75
C ASP A 248 -45.00 -40.52 -0.15
N ARG A 249 -45.53 -40.40 1.07
CA ARG A 249 -46.36 -41.44 1.70
C ARG A 249 -47.65 -41.68 0.90
N LYS A 250 -48.35 -40.62 0.50
CA LYS A 250 -49.59 -40.73 -0.31
C LYS A 250 -49.32 -41.39 -1.66
N ILE A 251 -48.25 -40.98 -2.34
CA ILE A 251 -47.82 -41.55 -3.62
C ILE A 251 -47.53 -43.04 -3.46
N LYS A 252 -46.74 -43.43 -2.45
CA LYS A 252 -46.46 -44.85 -2.16
C LYS A 252 -47.72 -45.66 -1.88
N LEU A 253 -48.69 -45.11 -1.15
CA LEU A 253 -49.97 -45.78 -0.89
C LEU A 253 -50.81 -45.92 -2.17
N ALA A 254 -50.85 -44.89 -3.01
CA ALA A 254 -51.56 -44.92 -4.28
C ALA A 254 -50.98 -45.97 -5.23
N PHE A 255 -49.64 -46.09 -5.30
CA PHE A 255 -48.98 -47.14 -6.07
C PHE A 255 -49.35 -48.54 -5.57
N LYS A 256 -49.27 -48.79 -4.26
CA LYS A 256 -49.70 -50.08 -3.68
C LYS A 256 -51.15 -50.41 -4.01
N HIS A 257 -52.05 -49.43 -3.86
CA HIS A 257 -53.46 -49.62 -4.21
C HIS A 257 -53.66 -49.91 -5.70
N SER A 258 -52.88 -49.26 -6.57
CA SER A 258 -52.89 -49.52 -8.00
C SER A 258 -52.41 -50.94 -8.32
N ASP A 259 -51.35 -51.41 -7.68
CA ASP A 259 -50.82 -52.77 -7.86
C ASP A 259 -51.84 -53.83 -7.41
N ASP A 260 -52.46 -53.62 -6.24
CA ASP A 260 -53.53 -54.50 -5.73
C ASP A 260 -54.74 -54.53 -6.68
N HIS A 261 -55.08 -53.39 -7.28
CA HIS A 261 -56.16 -53.31 -8.25
C HIS A 261 -55.79 -54.03 -9.56
N ALA A 262 -54.58 -53.85 -10.06
CA ALA A 262 -54.08 -54.55 -11.24
C ALA A 262 -54.15 -56.07 -11.06
N GLN A 263 -53.73 -56.59 -9.90
CA GLN A 263 -53.85 -58.03 -9.57
C GLN A 263 -55.30 -58.53 -9.56
N LYS A 264 -56.25 -57.70 -9.10
CA LYS A 264 -57.68 -58.05 -9.15
C LYS A 264 -58.18 -58.10 -10.59
N VAL A 265 -57.76 -57.13 -11.42
CA VAL A 265 -58.12 -57.10 -12.84
C VAL A 265 -57.59 -58.34 -13.56
N THR A 266 -56.32 -58.70 -13.37
CA THR A 266 -55.74 -59.90 -14.01
C THR A 266 -56.49 -61.17 -13.60
N LYS A 267 -56.88 -61.31 -12.32
CA LYS A 267 -57.67 -62.45 -11.85
C LYS A 267 -59.06 -62.49 -12.50
N LEU A 268 -59.73 -61.34 -12.60
CA LEU A 268 -61.03 -61.25 -13.27
C LEU A 268 -60.92 -61.54 -14.77
N GLU A 269 -59.84 -61.10 -15.43
CA GLU A 269 -59.55 -61.43 -16.82
C GLU A 269 -59.37 -62.95 -17.01
N GLU A 270 -58.62 -63.61 -16.12
CA GLU A 270 -58.49 -65.08 -16.10
C GLU A 270 -59.86 -65.76 -15.92
N GLU A 271 -60.67 -65.30 -14.97
CA GLU A 271 -62.03 -65.83 -14.74
C GLU A 271 -62.91 -65.66 -15.98
N VAL A 272 -62.90 -64.49 -16.63
CA VAL A 272 -63.63 -64.22 -17.88
C VAL A 272 -63.18 -65.17 -18.99
N VAL A 273 -61.88 -65.41 -19.15
CA VAL A 273 -61.35 -66.36 -20.14
C VAL A 273 -61.88 -67.77 -19.87
N THR A 274 -61.85 -68.23 -18.61
CA THR A 274 -62.36 -69.57 -18.26
C THR A 274 -63.86 -69.72 -18.50
N LEU A 275 -64.67 -68.73 -18.12
CA LEU A 275 -66.12 -68.73 -18.34
C LEU A 275 -66.46 -68.68 -19.82
N THR A 276 -65.72 -67.87 -20.61
CA THR A 276 -65.90 -67.80 -22.06
C THR A 276 -65.65 -69.15 -22.72
N LYS A 277 -64.62 -69.88 -22.28
CA LYS A 277 -64.37 -71.25 -22.75
C LYS A 277 -65.50 -72.21 -22.40
N SER A 278 -65.95 -72.21 -21.14
CA SER A 278 -67.06 -73.06 -20.71
C SER A 278 -68.36 -72.75 -21.46
N LEU A 279 -68.60 -71.48 -21.80
CA LEU A 279 -69.74 -71.06 -22.60
C LEU A 279 -69.66 -71.63 -24.03
N ALA A 280 -68.49 -71.54 -24.68
CA ALA A 280 -68.26 -72.10 -26.00
C ALA A 280 -68.45 -73.63 -26.03
N ASP A 281 -67.94 -74.34 -25.02
CA ASP A 281 -68.12 -75.81 -24.88
C ASP A 281 -69.61 -76.17 -24.76
N ARG A 282 -70.36 -75.40 -23.97
CA ARG A 282 -71.81 -75.58 -23.78
C ARG A 282 -72.59 -75.28 -25.07
N ASP A 283 -72.23 -74.22 -25.78
CA ASP A 283 -72.88 -73.86 -27.06
C ASP A 283 -72.61 -74.94 -28.13
N HIS A 284 -71.42 -75.55 -28.12
CA HIS A 284 -71.12 -76.72 -28.96
C HIS A 284 -72.03 -77.92 -28.60
N ALA A 285 -72.16 -78.26 -27.32
CA ALA A 285 -73.03 -79.34 -26.87
C ALA A 285 -74.51 -79.08 -27.21
N TYR A 286 -74.99 -77.84 -27.10
CA TYR A 286 -76.33 -77.46 -27.55
C TYR A 286 -76.51 -77.62 -29.06
N ALA A 287 -75.51 -77.26 -29.87
CA ALA A 287 -75.56 -77.46 -31.31
C ALA A 287 -75.63 -78.95 -31.69
N GLU A 288 -74.87 -79.81 -31.00
CA GLU A 288 -74.94 -81.27 -31.18
C GLU A 288 -76.31 -81.83 -30.80
N LEU A 289 -76.84 -81.43 -29.64
CA LEU A 289 -78.18 -81.85 -29.18
C LEU A 289 -79.25 -81.39 -30.15
N HIS A 290 -79.18 -80.15 -30.64
CA HIS A 290 -80.08 -79.63 -31.66
C HIS A 290 -79.99 -80.47 -32.95
N ALA A 291 -78.79 -80.80 -33.43
CA ALA A 291 -78.60 -81.64 -34.60
C ALA A 291 -79.20 -83.05 -34.42
N VAL A 292 -79.04 -83.67 -33.25
CA VAL A 292 -79.66 -84.97 -32.92
C VAL A 292 -81.18 -84.86 -32.90
N ALA A 293 -81.73 -83.82 -32.27
CA ALA A 293 -83.17 -83.59 -32.20
C ALA A 293 -83.78 -83.37 -33.60
N THR A 294 -83.11 -82.60 -34.46
CA THR A 294 -83.54 -82.41 -35.86
C THR A 294 -83.55 -83.74 -36.61
N LYS A 295 -82.48 -84.54 -36.53
CA LYS A 295 -82.43 -85.87 -37.16
C LYS A 295 -83.54 -86.79 -36.66
N HIS A 296 -83.79 -86.83 -35.36
CA HIS A 296 -84.86 -87.65 -34.79
C HIS A 296 -86.25 -87.19 -35.27
N PHE A 297 -86.46 -85.89 -35.41
CA PHE A 297 -87.70 -85.35 -35.95
C PHE A 297 -87.88 -85.69 -37.44
N GLU A 298 -86.83 -85.57 -38.25
CA GLU A 298 -86.83 -86.04 -39.64
C GLU A 298 -87.15 -87.53 -39.73
N GLN A 299 -86.52 -88.38 -38.91
CA GLN A 299 -86.80 -89.81 -38.83
C GLN A 299 -88.27 -90.10 -38.48
N LEU A 300 -88.86 -89.36 -37.53
CA LEU A 300 -90.29 -89.49 -37.19
C LEU A 300 -91.18 -89.11 -38.37
N GLN A 301 -90.84 -88.04 -39.10
CA GLN A 301 -91.58 -87.64 -40.30
C GLN A 301 -91.48 -88.69 -41.41
N GLU A 302 -90.28 -89.22 -41.67
CA GLU A 302 -90.05 -90.29 -42.64
C GLU A 302 -90.80 -91.57 -42.27
N SER A 303 -90.74 -92.00 -41.00
CA SER A 303 -91.49 -93.16 -40.52
C SER A 303 -93.00 -92.96 -40.66
N THR A 304 -93.51 -91.76 -40.41
CA THR A 304 -94.93 -91.44 -40.58
C THR A 304 -95.33 -91.46 -42.06
N ARG A 305 -94.48 -90.93 -42.95
CA ARG A 305 -94.68 -91.02 -44.41
C ARG A 305 -94.70 -92.46 -44.90
N LEU A 306 -93.74 -93.29 -44.48
CA LEU A 306 -93.71 -94.72 -44.82
C LEU A 306 -94.94 -95.48 -44.31
N LEU A 307 -95.48 -95.11 -43.15
CA LEU A 307 -96.73 -95.68 -42.63
C LEU A 307 -97.95 -95.28 -43.48
N LEU A 308 -97.96 -94.07 -44.03
CA LEU A 308 -99.05 -93.53 -44.87
C LEU A 308 -98.97 -93.98 -46.33
N ASP A 309 -97.77 -94.19 -46.88
CA ASP A 309 -97.53 -94.64 -48.26
C ASP A 309 -97.42 -96.18 -48.39
N GLY A 310 -97.41 -96.91 -47.28
CA GLY A 310 -97.19 -98.36 -47.18
C GLY A 310 -98.43 -99.26 -47.22
N ASP A 311 -99.61 -98.74 -47.61
CA ASP A 311 -100.82 -99.54 -47.87
C ASP A 311 -101.07 -99.67 -49.39
N LEU A 312 -100.50 -100.72 -50.00
CA LEU A 312 -100.97 -101.38 -51.23
C LEU A 312 -100.51 -102.85 -51.25
#